data_AF-A0A2E0YMI1-F1
#
_entry.id   AF-A0A2E0YMI1-F1
#
_cell.length_a   1.000
_cell.length_b   1.000
_cell.length_c   1.000
_cell.angle_alpha   90.00
_cell.angle_beta   90.00
_cell.angle_gamma   90.00
#
_symmetry.space_group_name_H-M   'P 1'
#
loop_
_entity.id
_entity.type
_entity.pdbx_description
1 polymer ?
#
loop_
_entity_poly.entity_id
_entity_poly.type
_entity_poly.pdbx_seq_one_letter_code
_entity_poly.pdbx_strand_id
1 'polypeptide(L)'
;MKNFKHLLKCIGLALLLLTTSHVKSQETNTSEEITIRELPKRIKKPKRNCRIASVDDFVTTSFNMYHKVYVYDSLKLAGTEIPVELENELVSRIHIEADSLYELAPSMIEEIVENPSLKSIRALGNLRKAQKALNYTTHTSAFYIRENPDFVENPKN
;
A
#
# COMPACT_ATOMS: atom_id res chain seq x y z
N MET A 1 -0.27 -16.96 11.03
CA MET A 1 1.17 -17.01 10.64
C MET A 1 1.47 -16.98 9.13
N LYS A 2 0.73 -17.65 8.23
CA LYS A 2 1.10 -17.68 6.79
C LYS A 2 0.65 -16.45 5.98
N ASN A 3 -0.45 -15.81 6.38
CA ASN A 3 -1.17 -14.89 5.50
C ASN A 3 -0.56 -13.48 5.43
N PHE A 4 0.04 -12.97 6.51
CA PHE A 4 0.61 -11.61 6.52
C PHE A 4 2.01 -11.52 5.89
N LYS A 5 2.85 -12.56 6.07
CA LYS A 5 4.10 -12.68 5.32
C LYS A 5 3.83 -12.90 3.82
N HIS A 6 2.72 -13.56 3.48
CA HIS A 6 2.24 -13.68 2.11
C HIS A 6 1.79 -12.33 1.54
N LEU A 7 1.01 -11.55 2.31
CA LEU A 7 0.60 -10.20 1.99
C LEU A 7 1.78 -9.27 1.63
N LEU A 8 2.82 -9.24 2.49
CA LEU A 8 4.06 -8.48 2.23
C LEU A 8 4.78 -8.94 0.95
N LYS A 9 4.75 -10.24 0.67
CA LYS A 9 5.32 -10.79 -0.58
C LYS A 9 4.48 -10.41 -1.81
N CYS A 10 3.15 -10.47 -1.73
CA CYS A 10 2.26 -10.11 -2.83
C CYS A 10 2.38 -8.63 -3.21
N ILE A 11 2.42 -7.74 -2.21
CA ILE A 11 2.62 -6.31 -2.44
C ILE A 11 4.03 -6.02 -2.93
N GLY A 12 5.05 -6.68 -2.34
CA GLY A 12 6.43 -6.56 -2.78
C GLY A 12 6.65 -7.00 -4.23
N LEU A 13 5.99 -8.08 -4.66
CA LEU A 13 6.05 -8.57 -6.04
C LEU A 13 5.34 -7.61 -7.00
N ALA A 14 4.16 -7.10 -6.64
CA ALA A 14 3.44 -6.10 -7.43
C ALA A 14 4.23 -4.78 -7.58
N LEU A 15 4.96 -4.37 -6.53
CA LEU A 15 5.86 -3.21 -6.58
C LEU A 15 7.10 -3.46 -7.44
N LEU A 16 7.70 -4.67 -7.36
CA LEU A 16 8.88 -5.05 -8.16
C LEU A 16 8.57 -5.04 -9.67
N LEU A 17 7.37 -5.51 -10.04
CA LEU A 17 6.90 -5.52 -11.43
C LEU A 17 6.64 -4.10 -11.99
N LEU A 18 6.39 -3.11 -11.12
CA LEU A 18 6.14 -1.72 -11.51
C LEU A 18 7.43 -0.86 -11.59
N THR A 19 8.58 -1.38 -11.19
CA THR A 19 9.86 -0.65 -11.25
C THR A 19 10.72 -1.07 -12.43
N THR A 20 10.63 -0.39 -13.56
CA THR A 20 11.83 -0.12 -14.36
C THR A 20 12.48 1.14 -13.82
N SER A 21 13.69 0.98 -13.29
CA SER A 21 14.67 2.02 -12.95
C SER A 21 14.58 2.72 -11.58
N HIS A 22 15.61 2.41 -10.78
CA HIS A 22 16.28 3.24 -9.76
C HIS A 22 15.55 3.53 -8.43
N VAL A 23 15.64 2.57 -7.51
CA VAL A 23 15.54 2.83 -6.07
C VAL A 23 16.88 3.45 -5.63
N LYS A 24 16.87 4.75 -5.32
CA LYS A 24 17.94 5.36 -4.51
C LYS A 24 17.47 5.33 -3.07
N SER A 25 18.01 4.39 -2.31
CA SER A 25 17.88 4.34 -0.85
C SER A 25 18.44 5.65 -0.29
N GLN A 26 17.63 6.39 0.47
CA GLN A 26 18.16 7.35 1.43
C GLN A 26 18.17 6.66 2.79
N GLU A 27 19.38 6.38 3.27
CA GLU A 27 19.67 6.19 4.68
C GLU A 27 19.68 7.55 5.36
N THR A 28 18.99 7.70 6.48
CA THR A 28 19.22 8.80 7.41
C THR A 28 19.42 8.23 8.81
N ASN A 29 20.68 8.33 9.21
CA ASN A 29 21.32 8.36 10.52
C ASN A 29 20.45 8.24 11.79
N THR A 30 20.97 7.39 12.66
CA THR A 30 20.74 7.24 14.09
C THR A 30 20.91 8.55 14.85
N SER A 31 19.90 8.93 15.63
CA SER A 31 20.02 9.68 16.89
C SER A 31 18.77 9.34 17.70
N GLU A 32 18.97 8.84 18.92
CA GLU A 32 17.90 8.52 19.87
C GLU A 32 17.22 9.82 20.34
N GLU A 33 16.14 10.18 19.65
CA GLU A 33 15.14 11.14 20.07
C GLU A 33 13.81 10.42 19.88
N ILE A 34 12.88 10.51 20.84
CA ILE A 34 11.51 9.98 20.66
C ILE A 34 10.88 10.80 19.52
N THR A 35 11.13 10.36 18.29
CA THR A 35 10.67 11.04 17.10
C THR A 35 9.17 10.80 17.07
N ILE A 36 8.40 11.79 17.51
CA ILE A 36 6.95 11.79 17.35
C ILE A 36 6.72 11.67 15.85
N ARG A 37 6.29 10.49 15.41
CA ARG A 37 6.08 10.21 13.99
C ARG A 37 4.98 11.16 13.49
N GLU A 38 5.31 12.10 12.62
CA GLU A 38 4.33 13.02 12.06
C GLU A 38 3.56 12.39 10.91
N LEU A 39 2.26 12.68 10.82
CA LEU A 39 1.42 12.20 9.73
C LEU A 39 1.79 12.95 8.43
N PRO A 40 2.25 12.26 7.38
CA PRO A 40 2.62 12.94 6.15
C PRO A 40 1.37 13.51 5.43
N LYS A 41 1.60 14.49 4.57
CA LYS A 41 0.56 15.06 3.73
C LYS A 41 -0.09 13.97 2.87
N ARG A 42 -1.43 13.92 2.90
CA ARG A 42 -2.22 12.92 2.17
C ARG A 42 -1.90 12.88 0.67
N ILE A 43 -1.65 11.68 0.16
CA ILE A 43 -1.45 11.41 -1.26
C ILE A 43 -2.83 11.47 -1.93
N LYS A 44 -2.95 12.33 -2.96
CA LYS A 44 -4.21 12.49 -3.70
C LYS A 44 -4.32 11.44 -4.80
N LYS A 45 -5.46 10.75 -4.86
CA LYS A 45 -5.83 9.86 -5.97
C LYS A 45 -5.72 10.61 -7.31
N PRO A 46 -5.31 9.96 -8.41
CA PRO A 46 -5.42 10.55 -9.74
C PRO A 46 -6.81 11.14 -10.01
N LYS A 47 -6.86 12.36 -10.56
CA LYS A 47 -8.13 13.04 -10.87
C LYS A 47 -8.85 12.44 -12.07
N ARG A 48 -8.13 11.75 -12.95
CA ARG A 48 -8.64 11.23 -14.22
C ARG A 48 -8.18 9.79 -14.39
N ASN A 49 -9.11 8.96 -14.83
CA ASN A 49 -8.87 7.58 -15.25
C ASN A 49 -8.01 7.55 -16.52
N CYS A 50 -7.17 6.53 -16.64
CA CYS A 50 -6.33 6.32 -17.82
C CYS A 50 -7.09 5.61 -18.96
N ARG A 51 -8.26 5.01 -18.66
CA ARG A 51 -9.13 4.27 -19.58
C ARG A 51 -8.54 2.92 -20.04
N ILE A 52 -7.78 2.30 -19.13
CA ILE A 52 -7.36 0.90 -19.19
C ILE A 52 -7.93 0.29 -17.91
N ALA A 53 -8.88 -0.64 -18.04
CA ALA A 53 -9.73 -1.06 -16.93
C ALA A 53 -8.90 -1.67 -15.79
N SER A 54 -8.03 -2.63 -16.10
CA SER A 54 -7.11 -3.26 -15.15
C SER A 54 -6.23 -2.25 -14.40
N VAL A 55 -5.71 -1.22 -15.08
CA VAL A 55 -4.94 -0.13 -14.44
C VAL A 55 -5.81 0.70 -13.52
N ASP A 56 -6.99 1.12 -13.98
CA ASP A 56 -7.88 1.99 -13.22
C ASP A 56 -8.41 1.27 -11.96
N ASP A 57 -8.63 -0.04 -12.06
CA ASP A 57 -8.98 -0.92 -10.95
C ASP A 57 -7.80 -1.09 -9.99
N PHE A 58 -6.59 -1.39 -10.49
CA PHE A 58 -5.38 -1.49 -9.67
C PHE A 58 -5.12 -0.20 -8.87
N VAL A 59 -5.24 0.96 -9.54
CA VAL A 59 -5.09 2.27 -8.90
C VAL A 59 -6.17 2.49 -7.84
N THR A 60 -7.41 2.09 -8.12
CA THR A 60 -8.51 2.24 -7.17
C THR A 60 -8.30 1.38 -5.92
N THR A 61 -8.00 0.10 -6.10
CA THR A 61 -7.71 -0.84 -5.00
C THR A 61 -6.51 -0.36 -4.17
N SER A 62 -5.45 0.13 -4.83
CA SER A 62 -4.27 0.68 -4.14
C SER A 62 -4.62 1.87 -3.24
N PHE A 63 -5.48 2.79 -3.73
CA PHE A 63 -5.89 3.96 -2.96
C PHE A 63 -6.91 3.63 -1.86
N ASN A 64 -7.72 2.59 -2.00
CA ASN A 64 -8.61 2.11 -0.95
C ASN A 64 -7.79 1.54 0.22
N MET A 65 -6.81 0.70 -0.08
CA MET A 65 -5.88 0.14 0.92
C MET A 65 -5.09 1.25 1.62
N TYR A 66 -4.54 2.19 0.84
CA TYR A 66 -3.87 3.39 1.37
C TYR A 66 -4.76 4.22 2.30
N HIS A 67 -6.01 4.45 1.92
CA HIS A 67 -6.91 5.26 2.73
C HIS A 67 -7.12 4.66 4.11
N LYS A 68 -7.33 3.34 4.17
CA LYS A 68 -7.55 2.62 5.42
C LYS A 68 -6.34 2.72 6.35
N VAL A 69 -5.14 2.42 5.83
CA VAL A 69 -3.90 2.52 6.61
C VAL A 69 -3.61 3.96 7.03
N TYR A 70 -3.86 4.94 6.17
CA TYR A 70 -3.68 6.36 6.51
C TYR A 70 -4.61 6.83 7.62
N VAL A 71 -5.88 6.39 7.61
CA VAL A 71 -6.83 6.71 8.69
C VAL A 71 -6.40 6.06 9.98
N TYR A 72 -6.00 4.79 9.94
CA TYR A 72 -5.48 4.10 11.11
C TYR A 72 -4.25 4.80 11.70
N ASP A 73 -3.28 5.15 10.85
CA ASP A 73 -2.08 5.92 11.23
C ASP A 73 -2.46 7.25 11.90
N SER A 74 -3.38 7.98 11.28
CA SER A 74 -3.90 9.24 11.81
C SER A 74 -4.54 9.09 13.20
N LEU A 75 -5.32 8.03 13.43
CA LEU A 75 -5.99 7.80 14.72
C LEU A 75 -4.99 7.40 15.81
N LYS A 76 -4.03 6.53 15.49
CA LYS A 76 -2.96 6.15 16.42
C LYS A 76 -2.09 7.35 16.78
N LEU A 77 -1.72 8.20 15.82
CA LEU A 77 -0.96 9.42 16.08
C LEU A 77 -1.73 10.47 16.89
N ALA A 78 -3.06 10.48 16.79
CA ALA A 78 -3.92 11.30 17.64
C ALA A 78 -4.09 10.71 19.06
N GLY A 79 -3.48 9.55 19.36
CA GLY A 79 -3.60 8.87 20.66
C GLY A 79 -4.98 8.24 20.89
N THR A 80 -5.74 7.96 19.83
CA THR A 80 -7.07 7.36 19.95
C THR A 80 -6.95 5.86 20.21
N GLU A 81 -7.66 5.35 21.22
CA GLU A 81 -7.83 3.92 21.44
C GLU A 81 -8.69 3.33 20.32
N ILE A 82 -8.17 2.33 19.62
CA ILE A 82 -8.85 1.65 18.52
C ILE A 82 -9.25 0.26 19.03
N PRO A 83 -10.56 -0.08 19.02
CA PRO A 83 -11.03 -1.42 19.36
C PRO A 83 -10.34 -2.51 18.53
N VAL A 84 -10.02 -3.64 19.17
CA VAL A 84 -9.32 -4.77 18.55
C VAL A 84 -10.13 -5.37 17.38
N GLU A 85 -11.46 -5.32 17.45
CA GLU A 85 -12.33 -5.79 16.38
C GLU A 85 -12.13 -4.99 15.09
N LEU A 86 -11.96 -3.67 15.21
CA LEU A 86 -11.71 -2.79 14.07
C LEU A 86 -10.30 -2.99 13.51
N GLU A 87 -9.34 -3.31 14.36
CA GLU A 87 -7.98 -3.67 13.97
C GLU A 87 -7.95 -4.97 13.15
N ASN A 88 -8.67 -6.00 13.60
CA ASN A 88 -8.81 -7.26 12.89
C ASN A 88 -9.52 -7.10 11.54
N GLU A 89 -10.61 -6.31 11.52
CA GLU A 89 -11.32 -5.99 10.28
C GLU A 89 -10.42 -5.24 9.29
N LEU A 90 -9.62 -4.28 9.77
CA LEU A 90 -8.66 -3.53 8.97
C LEU A 90 -7.65 -4.48 8.30
N VAL A 91 -7.05 -5.39 9.07
CA VAL A 91 -6.09 -6.39 8.56
C VAL A 91 -6.74 -7.30 7.51
N SER A 92 -7.94 -7.81 7.80
CA SER A 92 -8.67 -8.67 6.87
C SER A 92 -8.97 -7.97 5.54
N ARG A 93 -9.48 -6.74 5.60
CA ARG A 93 -9.79 -5.95 4.40
C ARG A 93 -8.54 -5.59 3.60
N ILE A 94 -7.43 -5.28 4.27
CA ILE A 94 -6.13 -5.03 3.63
C ILE A 94 -5.64 -6.28 2.90
N HIS A 95 -5.84 -7.46 3.50
CA HIS A 95 -5.46 -8.73 2.89
C HIS A 95 -6.21 -8.98 1.58
N ILE A 96 -7.54 -8.84 1.60
CA ILE A 96 -8.39 -8.98 0.42
C ILE A 96 -7.94 -8.01 -0.69
N GLU A 97 -7.71 -6.74 -0.35
CA GLU A 97 -7.30 -5.75 -1.35
C GLU A 97 -5.93 -6.05 -1.96
N ALA A 98 -4.98 -6.57 -1.19
CA ALA A 98 -3.68 -6.92 -1.71
C ALA A 98 -3.70 -8.19 -2.58
N ASP A 99 -4.54 -9.17 -2.25
CA ASP A 99 -4.77 -10.32 -3.12
C ASP A 99 -5.37 -9.86 -4.45
N SER A 100 -6.35 -8.95 -4.43
CA SER A 100 -6.88 -8.34 -5.66
C SER A 100 -5.81 -7.56 -6.44
N LEU A 101 -4.90 -6.84 -5.78
CA LEU A 101 -3.78 -6.16 -6.46
C LEU A 101 -2.84 -7.15 -7.15
N TYR A 102 -2.57 -8.29 -6.50
CA TYR A 102 -1.75 -9.35 -7.06
C TYR A 102 -2.39 -9.97 -8.31
N GLU A 103 -3.70 -10.22 -8.28
CA GLU A 103 -4.46 -10.74 -9.43
C GLU A 103 -4.53 -9.73 -10.59
N LEU A 104 -4.65 -8.44 -10.30
CA LEU A 104 -4.72 -7.38 -11.32
C LEU A 104 -3.37 -7.09 -11.99
N ALA A 105 -2.24 -7.35 -11.31
CA ALA A 105 -0.93 -6.89 -11.76
C ALA A 105 -0.50 -7.43 -13.15
N PRO A 106 -0.67 -8.73 -13.49
CA PRO A 106 -0.24 -9.25 -14.79
C PRO A 106 -1.00 -8.64 -15.97
N SER A 107 -2.34 -8.69 -15.94
CA SER A 107 -3.21 -8.17 -17.01
C SER A 107 -2.94 -6.68 -17.31
N MET A 108 -2.73 -5.90 -16.26
CA MET A 108 -2.37 -4.49 -16.36
C MET A 108 -1.07 -4.25 -17.12
N ILE A 109 -0.03 -5.06 -16.84
CA ILE A 109 1.28 -4.91 -17.48
C ILE A 109 1.18 -5.29 -18.96
N GLU A 110 0.50 -6.39 -19.27
CA GLU A 110 0.24 -6.84 -20.64
C GLU A 110 -0.47 -5.74 -21.44
N GLU A 111 -1.56 -5.18 -20.93
CA GLU A 111 -2.32 -4.12 -21.61
C GLU A 111 -1.50 -2.83 -21.85
N ILE A 112 -0.60 -2.48 -20.93
CA ILE A 112 0.28 -1.30 -21.08
C ILE A 112 1.35 -1.53 -22.15
N VAL A 113 1.93 -2.73 -22.21
CA VAL A 113 3.08 -3.07 -23.07
C VAL A 113 2.64 -3.38 -24.49
N GLU A 114 1.53 -4.10 -24.67
CA GLU A 114 1.06 -4.52 -26.00
C GLU A 114 0.54 -3.37 -26.86
N ASN A 115 0.06 -2.28 -26.24
CA ASN A 115 -0.61 -1.18 -26.94
C ASN A 115 -0.09 0.21 -26.52
N PRO A 116 1.13 0.59 -26.95
CA PRO A 116 1.72 1.89 -26.63
C PRO A 116 0.84 3.02 -27.17
N SER A 117 0.25 3.81 -26.28
CA SER A 117 -0.72 4.86 -26.62
C SER A 117 -0.72 6.00 -25.60
N LEU A 118 -1.43 7.10 -25.87
CA LEU A 118 -1.64 8.15 -24.88
C LEU A 118 -2.33 7.64 -23.59
N LYS A 119 -3.08 6.52 -23.68
CA LYS A 119 -3.67 5.87 -22.50
C LYS A 119 -2.58 5.20 -21.65
N SER A 120 -1.60 4.54 -22.25
CA SER A 120 -0.50 3.89 -21.53
C SER A 120 0.41 4.91 -20.81
N ILE A 121 0.65 6.08 -21.40
CA ILE A 121 1.39 7.17 -20.72
C ILE A 121 0.62 7.66 -19.47
N ARG A 122 -0.70 7.83 -19.58
CA ARG A 122 -1.55 8.20 -18.43
C ARG A 122 -1.60 7.08 -17.39
N ALA A 123 -1.65 5.83 -17.83
CA ALA A 123 -1.61 4.66 -16.97
C ALA A 123 -0.34 4.64 -16.13
N LEU A 124 0.83 4.79 -16.75
CA LEU A 124 2.12 4.90 -16.04
C LEU A 124 2.13 6.03 -15.01
N GLY A 125 1.58 7.20 -15.35
CA GLY A 125 1.45 8.32 -14.42
C GLY A 125 0.54 8.02 -13.22
N ASN A 126 -0.57 7.33 -13.45
CA ASN A 126 -1.49 6.90 -12.40
C ASN A 126 -0.86 5.81 -11.51
N LEU A 127 -0.14 4.86 -12.11
CA LEU A 127 0.57 3.80 -11.40
C LEU A 127 1.67 4.31 -10.50
N ARG A 128 2.43 5.33 -10.91
CA ARG A 128 3.42 5.97 -10.02
C ARG A 128 2.77 6.57 -8.76
N LYS A 129 1.54 7.07 -8.86
CA LYS A 129 0.81 7.57 -7.69
C LYS A 129 0.29 6.42 -6.82
N ALA A 130 -0.23 5.36 -7.43
CA ALA A 130 -0.61 4.15 -6.73
C ALA A 130 0.59 3.52 -5.99
N GLN A 131 1.75 3.45 -6.64
CA GLN A 131 3.00 2.98 -6.05
C GLN A 131 3.39 3.80 -4.81
N LYS A 132 3.32 5.14 -4.87
CA LYS A 132 3.58 5.98 -3.68
C LYS A 132 2.60 5.70 -2.55
N ALA A 133 1.32 5.48 -2.88
CA ALA A 133 0.30 5.13 -1.91
C ALA A 133 0.59 3.77 -1.25
N LEU A 134 0.90 2.74 -2.06
CA LEU A 134 1.28 1.41 -1.58
C LEU A 134 2.55 1.42 -0.75
N ASN A 135 3.58 2.19 -1.14
CA ASN A 135 4.81 2.31 -0.35
C ASN A 135 4.50 2.83 1.06
N TYR A 136 3.70 3.89 1.17
CA TYR A 136 3.27 4.38 2.48
C TYR A 136 2.51 3.30 3.26
N THR A 137 1.57 2.61 2.61
CA THR A 137 0.79 1.52 3.20
C THR A 137 1.68 0.42 3.77
N THR A 138 2.64 -0.06 2.98
CA THR A 138 3.57 -1.12 3.37
C THR A 138 4.49 -0.69 4.50
N HIS A 139 5.11 0.50 4.40
CA HIS A 139 6.00 1.01 5.44
C HIS A 139 5.27 1.23 6.77
N THR A 140 4.08 1.82 6.71
CA THR A 140 3.26 2.09 7.90
C THR A 140 2.79 0.78 8.55
N SER A 141 2.34 -0.18 7.75
CA SER A 141 1.92 -1.48 8.27
C SER A 141 3.09 -2.22 8.92
N ALA A 142 4.27 -2.24 8.26
CA ALA A 142 5.47 -2.87 8.80
C ALA A 142 5.94 -2.22 10.10
N PHE A 143 5.85 -0.88 10.20
CA PHE A 143 6.13 -0.15 11.43
C PHE A 143 5.25 -0.66 12.58
N TYR A 144 3.92 -0.66 12.42
CA TYR A 144 3.02 -1.06 13.50
C TYR A 144 3.14 -2.52 13.93
N ILE A 145 3.47 -3.41 12.99
CA ILE A 145 3.73 -4.83 13.29
C ILE A 145 5.00 -5.00 14.12
N ARG A 146 6.03 -4.20 13.84
CA ARG A 146 7.28 -4.24 14.60
C ARG A 146 7.09 -3.69 16.01
N GLU A 147 6.32 -2.61 16.16
CA GLU A 147 6.07 -1.99 17.47
C GLU A 147 5.09 -2.81 18.32
N ASN A 148 4.22 -3.64 17.71
CA ASN A 148 3.26 -4.49 18.43
C ASN A 148 3.33 -5.93 17.89
N PRO A 149 4.30 -6.75 18.33
CA PRO A 149 4.46 -8.12 17.84
C PRO A 149 3.25 -9.02 18.17
N ASP A 150 2.53 -8.73 19.27
CA ASP A 150 1.35 -9.48 19.73
C ASP A 150 0.17 -9.43 18.73
N PHE A 151 0.16 -8.44 17.83
CA PHE A 151 -0.80 -8.32 16.72
C PHE A 151 -0.76 -9.52 15.76
N VAL A 152 0.35 -10.27 15.75
CA VAL A 152 0.58 -11.41 14.86
C VAL A 152 0.24 -12.75 15.54
N GLU A 153 0.11 -12.77 16.87
CA GLU A 153 0.03 -14.01 17.66
C GLU A 153 -1.36 -14.44 18.11
N ASN A 154 -2.42 -13.63 17.96
CA ASN A 154 -3.75 -14.02 18.42
C ASN A 154 -4.71 -14.47 17.30
N PRO A 155 -4.83 -15.79 17.01
CA PRO A 155 -5.85 -16.33 16.11
C PRO A 155 -7.23 -16.51 16.78
N LYS A 156 -7.44 -16.05 18.02
CA LYS A 156 -8.68 -16.24 18.77
C LYS A 156 -9.04 -15.02 19.62
N ASN A 157 -9.78 -14.09 19.03
CA ASN A 157 -10.96 -13.50 19.67
C ASN A 157 -11.92 -13.04 18.58
#